data_AF-A0A952RQ13-F1
#
_entry.id   AF-A0A952RQ13-F1
#
_cell.length_a   1.000
_cell.length_b   1.000
_cell.length_c   1.000
_cell.angle_alpha   90.00
_cell.angle_beta   90.00
_cell.angle_gamma   90.00
#
_symmetry.space_group_name_H-M   'P 1'
#
loop_
_entity.id
_entity.type
_entity.pdbx_description
1 polymer ?
#
loop_
_entity_poly.entity_id
_entity_poly.type
_entity_poly.pdbx_seq_one_letter_code
_entity_poly.pdbx_strand_id
1 'polypeptide(L)'
;MTRMTRYEHCMVEWYWSAPSDARVTFRPQFVLFFGDGRRETHDGGSAEIATLFGRMGAEGWRVTTSTNAANWVLWTLERVAA
;
A
#
# COMPACT_ATOMS: atom_id res chain seq x y z
N MET A 1 13.22 -1.73 -33.45
CA MET A 1 13.28 -2.45 -32.16
C MET A 1 12.31 -1.77 -31.20
N THR A 2 11.21 -2.43 -30.83
CA THR A 2 10.25 -1.89 -29.86
C THR A 2 10.88 -1.96 -28.48
N ARG A 3 11.09 -0.82 -27.82
CA ARG A 3 11.60 -0.78 -26.45
C ARG A 3 10.52 -1.38 -25.54
N MET A 4 10.78 -2.52 -24.92
CA MET A 4 9.84 -3.10 -23.96
C MET A 4 9.79 -2.20 -22.73
N THR A 5 8.62 -1.64 -22.43
CA THR A 5 8.36 -0.93 -21.18
C THR A 5 8.48 -1.92 -20.02
N ARG A 6 9.37 -1.62 -19.07
CA ARG A 6 9.48 -2.38 -17.82
C ARG A 6 8.60 -1.72 -16.77
N TYR A 7 7.99 -2.53 -15.92
CA TYR A 7 7.15 -2.06 -14.83
C TYR A 7 7.74 -2.49 -13.50
N GLU A 8 7.62 -1.61 -12.51
CA GLU A 8 7.86 -1.91 -11.11
C GLU A 8 6.52 -2.07 -10.40
N HIS A 9 6.49 -2.94 -9.39
CA HIS A 9 5.30 -3.25 -8.61
C HIS A 9 5.52 -2.97 -7.12
N CYS A 10 4.45 -2.52 -6.47
CA CYS A 10 4.39 -2.33 -5.04
C CYS A 10 3.03 -2.83 -4.53
N MET A 11 3.02 -3.54 -3.41
CA MET A 11 1.79 -3.87 -2.69
C MET A 11 1.71 -3.04 -1.42
N VAL A 12 0.54 -2.48 -1.14
CA VAL A 12 0.25 -1.74 0.09
C VAL A 12 -0.85 -2.50 0.82
N GLU A 13 -0.51 -3.09 1.96
CA GLU A 13 -1.50 -3.64 2.89
C GLU A 13 -1.79 -2.62 3.98
N TRP A 14 -3.06 -2.40 4.34
CA TRP A 14 -3.46 -1.55 5.45
C TRP A 14 -4.43 -2.29 6.35
N TYR A 15 -4.14 -2.31 7.65
CA TYR A 15 -4.96 -2.95 8.67
C TYR A 15 -5.34 -1.91 9.72
N TRP A 16 -6.58 -1.95 10.21
CA TRP A 16 -7.03 -1.14 11.34
C TRP A 16 -7.74 -2.02 12.37
N SER A 17 -7.94 -1.52 13.59
CA SER A 17 -8.71 -2.25 14.59
C SER A 17 -10.20 -2.20 14.23
N ALA A 18 -10.86 -3.35 14.15
CA ALA A 18 -12.32 -3.38 14.22
C ALA A 18 -12.76 -3.06 15.66
N PRO A 19 -13.86 -2.32 15.88
CA PRO A 19 -14.25 -1.84 17.21
C PRO A 19 -14.70 -2.92 18.20
N SER A 20 -14.42 -4.21 17.97
CA SER A 20 -15.01 -5.32 18.72
C SER A 20 -14.29 -5.68 20.03
N ASP A 21 -13.08 -5.18 20.32
CA ASP A 21 -12.42 -5.49 21.59
C ASP A 21 -11.56 -4.33 22.13
N ALA A 22 -12.11 -3.62 23.11
CA ALA A 22 -11.47 -2.50 23.80
C ALA A 22 -10.22 -2.89 24.61
N ARG A 23 -9.87 -4.19 24.67
CA ARG A 23 -8.70 -4.71 25.39
C ARG A 23 -7.48 -4.92 24.50
N VAL A 24 -7.61 -4.80 23.18
CA VAL A 24 -6.50 -4.92 22.23
C VAL A 24 -6.21 -3.54 21.64
N THR A 25 -5.08 -2.94 22.05
CA THR A 25 -4.56 -1.71 21.45
C THR A 25 -3.92 -2.01 20.09
N PHE A 26 -4.72 -2.44 19.11
CA PHE A 26 -4.24 -2.61 17.75
C PHE A 26 -4.05 -1.24 17.12
N ARG A 27 -2.81 -0.89 16.78
CA ARG A 27 -2.49 0.35 16.07
C ARG A 27 -2.70 0.12 14.58
N PRO A 28 -3.43 1.00 13.88
CA PRO A 28 -3.50 0.95 12.43
C PRO A 28 -2.09 0.98 11.82
N GLN A 29 -1.84 0.10 10.87
CA GLN A 29 -0.54 -0.05 10.22
C GLN A 29 -0.71 -0.30 8.75
N PHE A 30 0.20 0.22 7.94
CA PHE A 30 0.33 -0.19 6.55
C PHE A 30 1.73 -0.71 6.24
N VAL A 31 1.78 -1.70 5.37
CA VAL A 31 2.98 -2.41 4.96
C VAL A 31 3.15 -2.27 3.46
N LEU A 32 4.33 -1.84 3.04
CA LEU A 32 4.72 -1.76 1.64
C LEU A 32 5.61 -2.96 1.30
N PHE A 33 5.29 -3.66 0.21
CA PHE A 33 6.12 -4.71 -0.36
C PHE A 33 6.54 -4.30 -1.76
N PHE A 34 7.85 -4.18 -1.98
CA PHE A 34 8.40 -3.79 -3.27
C PHE A 34 8.88 -5.03 -4.04
N GLY A 35 8.88 -4.94 -5.38
CA GLY A 35 9.31 -6.04 -6.25
C GLY A 35 10.79 -6.45 -6.09
N ASP A 36 11.60 -5.64 -5.41
CA ASP A 36 13.01 -5.93 -5.06
C ASP A 36 13.15 -6.74 -3.74
N GLY A 37 12.03 -7.09 -3.10
CA GLY A 37 12.00 -7.79 -1.81
C GLY A 37 12.08 -6.87 -0.59
N ARG A 38 12.19 -5.55 -0.77
CA ARG A 38 12.13 -4.59 0.34
C ARG A 38 10.72 -4.58 0.94
N ARG A 39 10.69 -4.50 2.27
CA ARG A 39 9.48 -4.37 3.07
C ARG A 39 9.59 -3.18 4.00
N GLU A 40 8.55 -2.37 4.08
CA GLU A 40 8.46 -1.27 5.03
C GLU A 40 7.16 -1.34 5.80
N THR A 41 7.20 -1.12 7.11
CA THR A 41 6.02 -1.07 7.97
C THR A 41 5.93 0.32 8.59
N HIS A 42 4.73 0.91 8.54
CA HIS A 42 4.45 2.23 9.06
C HIS A 42 3.20 2.17 9.94
N ASP A 43 3.23 2.84 11.08
CA ASP A 43 2.01 3.13 11.85
C ASP A 43 1.22 4.21 11.11
N GLY A 44 -0.09 4.07 11.00
CA GLY A 44 -0.93 5.10 10.37
C GLY A 44 -2.36 4.68 10.07
N GLY A 45 -3.26 5.63 10.28
CA GLY A 45 -4.68 5.53 9.97
C GLY A 45 -5.01 6.05 8.58
N SER A 46 -6.27 6.47 8.40
CA SER A 46 -6.80 6.89 7.11
C SER A 46 -6.13 8.14 6.54
N ALA A 47 -5.64 9.05 7.39
CA ALA A 47 -4.94 10.25 6.94
C ALA A 47 -3.53 9.93 6.41
N GLU A 48 -2.82 9.04 7.09
CA GLU A 48 -1.46 8.62 6.71
C GLU A 48 -1.49 7.80 5.41
N ILE A 49 -2.47 6.90 5.25
CA ILE A 49 -2.61 6.13 4.00
C ILE A 49 -2.95 7.04 2.82
N ALA A 50 -3.82 8.04 3.02
CA ALA A 50 -4.14 9.02 1.97
C ALA A 50 -2.90 9.85 1.58
N THR A 51 -2.10 10.25 2.58
CA THR A 51 -0.82 10.96 2.35
C THR A 51 0.18 10.09 1.59
N LEU A 52 0.28 8.80 1.92
CA LEU A 52 1.11 7.84 1.19
C LEU A 52 0.69 7.75 -0.28
N PHE A 53 -0.59 7.53 -0.56
CA PHE A 53 -1.07 7.44 -1.94
C PHE A 53 -0.87 8.72 -2.73
N GLY A 54 -1.01 9.89 -2.09
CA GLY A 54 -0.69 11.19 -2.71
C GLY A 54 0.78 11.27 -3.15
N ARG A 55 1.71 10.87 -2.27
CA ARG A 55 3.14 10.81 -2.59
C ARG A 55 3.46 9.80 -3.70
N MET A 56 2.95 8.58 -3.58
CA MET A 56 3.19 7.52 -4.58
C MET A 56 2.63 7.92 -5.95
N GLY A 57 1.46 8.55 -6.00
CA GLY A 57 0.90 9.10 -7.24
C GLY A 57 1.80 10.16 -7.88
N ALA A 58 2.39 11.05 -7.08
CA ALA A 58 3.36 12.03 -7.56
C ALA A 58 4.66 11.39 -8.10
N GLU A 59 5.04 10.22 -7.58
CA GLU A 59 6.15 9.40 -8.07
C GLU A 59 5.80 8.53 -9.29
N GLY A 60 4.57 8.64 -9.80
CA GLY A 60 4.10 7.94 -10.99
C GLY A 60 3.50 6.56 -10.75
N TRP A 61 3.34 6.15 -9.48
CA TRP A 61 2.63 4.92 -9.13
C TRP A 61 1.14 5.05 -9.37
N ARG A 62 0.52 3.96 -9.81
CA ARG A 62 -0.90 3.86 -10.11
C ARG A 62 -1.46 2.61 -9.46
N VAL A 63 -2.61 2.72 -8.81
CA VAL A 63 -3.32 1.55 -8.29
C VAL A 63 -3.86 0.75 -9.47
N THR A 64 -3.52 -0.53 -9.54
CA THR A 64 -4.00 -1.46 -10.57
C THR A 64 -5.12 -2.33 -10.05
N THR A 65 -5.03 -2.76 -8.79
CA THR A 65 -6.04 -3.57 -8.13
C THR A 65 -6.22 -3.15 -6.69
N SER A 66 -7.42 -3.43 -6.16
CA SER A 66 -7.75 -3.26 -4.75
C SER A 66 -8.63 -4.43 -4.33
N THR A 67 -8.31 -5.02 -3.19
CA THR A 67 -9.13 -6.04 -2.53
C THR A 67 -9.24 -5.72 -1.05
N ASN A 68 -10.36 -6.04 -0.43
CA ASN A 68 -10.61 -5.74 0.96
C ASN A 68 -11.32 -6.91 1.66
N ALA A 69 -11.01 -7.08 2.95
CA ALA A 69 -11.71 -8.02 3.81
C ALA A 69 -11.77 -7.45 5.23
N ALA A 70 -12.99 -7.21 5.73
CA ALA A 70 -13.23 -6.66 7.07
C ALA A 70 -12.41 -5.38 7.35
N ASN A 71 -11.41 -5.49 8.24
CA ASN A 71 -10.55 -4.41 8.72
C ASN A 71 -9.18 -4.36 8.02
N TRP A 72 -9.13 -4.90 6.80
CA TRP A 72 -7.94 -4.96 5.96
C TRP A 72 -8.26 -4.57 4.52
N VAL A 73 -7.32 -3.85 3.90
CA VAL A 73 -7.31 -3.57 2.47
C VAL A 73 -5.91 -3.84 1.92
N LEU A 74 -5.85 -4.42 0.73
CA LEU A 74 -4.64 -4.58 -0.06
C LEU A 74 -4.82 -3.88 -1.40
N TRP A 75 -3.83 -3.06 -1.74
CA TRP A 75 -3.69 -2.46 -3.06
C TRP A 75 -2.45 -2.98 -3.76
N THR A 76 -2.57 -3.28 -5.06
CA THR A 76 -1.40 -3.42 -5.94
C THR A 76 -1.23 -2.14 -6.73
N LEU A 77 0.01 -1.67 -6.80
CA LEU A 77 0.41 -0.49 -7.55
C LEU A 77 1.47 -0.88 -8.59
N GLU A 78 1.48 -0.15 -9.68
CA GLU A 78 2.52 -0.25 -10.72
C GLU A 78 3.05 1.13 -11.09
N ARG A 79 4.31 1.20 -11.54
CA ARG A 79 4.85 2.35 -12.25
C ARG A 79 5.78 1.90 -13.38
N VAL A 80 5.99 2.78 -14.36
CA VAL A 80 7.00 2.54 -15.39
C VAL A 80 8.39 2.62 -14.73
N ALA A 81 9.20 1.59 -14.92
CA ALA A 81 10.58 1.56 -14.45
C ALA A 81 11.39 2.62 -15.22
N ALA A 82 12.23 3.36 -14.50
CA ALA A 82 13.12 4.37 -15.08
C ALA A 82 14.20 3.75 -15.98
#